data_AF-Q66IR3-F1
#
_entry.id   AF-Q66IR3-F1
#
_cell.length_a   1.000
_cell.length_b   1.000
_cell.length_c   1.000
_cell.angle_alpha   90.00
_cell.angle_beta   90.00
_cell.angle_gamma   90.00
#
_symmetry.space_group_name_H-M   'P 1'
#
loop_
_entity.id
_entity.type
_entity.pdbx_description
1 polymer ?
#
loop_
_entity_poly.entity_id
_entity_poly.type
_entity_poly.pdbx_seq_one_letter_code
_entity_poly.pdbx_strand_id
1 'polypeptide(L)'
;MREHLAACSKYEKYVMNGIKSVKMGKPQEAGDVPNRFTFTCPYCQEHNLSQEGLVDHCKRLHMMDPTPVVCPICASMPWGDPAYRSANFIEHINRRHRFSYDTFVDYSADEEAMINEALVRSVSDN
;
A
#
# COMPACT_ATOMS: atom_id res chain seq x y z
N MET A 1 8.78 -22.98 -5.56
CA MET A 1 7.86 -22.04 -4.88
C MET A 1 6.87 -21.37 -5.83
N ARG A 2 7.28 -20.87 -7.01
CA ARG A 2 6.35 -20.32 -8.04
C ARG A 2 5.35 -21.34 -8.60
N GLU A 3 5.77 -22.58 -8.81
CA GLU A 3 4.89 -23.65 -9.33
C GLU A 3 3.75 -24.01 -8.38
N HIS A 4 3.99 -23.93 -7.06
CA HIS A 4 2.96 -24.18 -6.05
C HIS A 4 1.86 -23.11 -6.07
N LEU A 5 2.22 -21.84 -6.30
CA LEU A 5 1.26 -20.73 -6.37
C LEU A 5 0.31 -20.88 -7.56
N ALA A 6 0.77 -21.48 -8.67
CA ALA A 6 -0.03 -21.70 -9.87
C ALA A 6 -1.05 -22.85 -9.73
N ALA A 7 -0.79 -23.83 -8.85
CA ALA A 7 -1.65 -25.01 -8.69
C ALA A 7 -2.46 -25.02 -7.38
N CYS A 8 -2.23 -24.07 -6.47
CA CYS A 8 -2.88 -24.05 -5.17
C CYS A 8 -4.26 -23.37 -5.23
N SER A 9 -5.33 -24.17 -5.20
CA SER A 9 -6.71 -23.65 -5.13
C SER A 9 -6.98 -22.78 -3.89
N LYS A 10 -6.20 -22.95 -2.81
CA LYS A 10 -6.31 -22.08 -1.62
C LYS A 10 -5.78 -20.68 -1.93
N TYR A 11 -4.63 -20.58 -2.60
CA TYR A 11 -4.03 -19.32 -3.04
C TYR A 11 -4.91 -18.60 -4.04
N GLU A 12 -5.46 -19.32 -5.03
CA GLU A 12 -6.42 -18.76 -5.99
C GLU A 12 -7.64 -18.15 -5.28
N LYS A 13 -8.21 -18.85 -4.29
CA LYS A 13 -9.33 -18.31 -3.49
C LYS A 13 -8.95 -17.07 -2.69
N TYR A 14 -7.76 -17.04 -2.06
CA TYR A 14 -7.29 -15.85 -1.34
C TYR A 14 -7.14 -14.66 -2.28
N VAL A 15 -6.53 -14.86 -3.45
CA VAL A 15 -6.37 -13.82 -4.47
C VAL A 15 -7.73 -13.35 -4.97
N MET A 16 -8.61 -14.27 -5.36
CA MET A 16 -9.96 -13.93 -5.86
C MET A 16 -10.84 -13.24 -4.82
N ASN A 17 -10.71 -13.58 -3.54
CA ASN A 17 -11.42 -12.89 -2.47
C ASN A 17 -10.88 -11.46 -2.27
N GLY A 18 -9.56 -11.26 -2.31
CA GLY A 18 -8.97 -9.92 -2.28
C GLY A 18 -9.44 -9.05 -3.47
N ILE A 19 -9.48 -9.62 -4.68
CA ILE A 19 -9.94 -8.89 -5.88
C ILE A 19 -11.45 -8.57 -5.82
N LYS A 20 -12.27 -9.42 -5.20
CA LYS A 20 -13.71 -9.17 -5.05
C LYS A 20 -14.00 -8.02 -4.08
N SER A 21 -13.20 -7.87 -3.02
CA SER A 21 -13.29 -6.71 -2.13
C SER A 21 -13.01 -5.39 -2.85
N VAL A 22 -12.07 -5.38 -3.80
CA VAL A 22 -11.75 -4.19 -4.62
C VAL A 22 -12.90 -3.75 -5.53
N LYS A 23 -13.72 -4.69 -6.02
CA LYS A 23 -14.79 -4.40 -7.01
C LYS A 23 -16.07 -3.77 -6.41
N MET A 24 -16.14 -3.58 -5.09
CA MET A 24 -17.26 -2.88 -4.45
C MET A 24 -17.00 -1.39 -4.14
N GLY A 25 -15.87 -0.83 -4.58
CA GLY A 25 -15.67 0.61 -4.59
C GLY A 25 -16.51 1.27 -5.69
N LYS A 26 -17.62 1.92 -5.31
CA LYS A 26 -18.27 2.92 -6.18
C LYS A 26 -17.24 4.00 -6.56
N PRO A 27 -17.35 4.67 -7.73
CA PRO A 27 -16.57 5.87 -8.02
C PRO A 27 -16.77 6.87 -6.87
N GLN A 28 -15.74 7.06 -6.04
CA GLN A 28 -15.82 7.97 -4.91
C GLN A 28 -15.62 9.39 -5.44
N GLU A 29 -16.58 10.26 -5.12
CA GLU A 29 -16.48 11.70 -5.38
C GLU A 29 -15.24 12.26 -4.67
N ALA A 30 -14.61 13.27 -5.27
CA ALA A 30 -13.36 13.88 -4.81
C ALA A 30 -13.53 14.61 -3.46
N GLY A 31 -13.60 13.85 -2.37
CA GLY A 31 -13.31 14.34 -1.02
C GLY A 31 -11.81 14.55 -0.82
N ASP A 32 -11.44 15.05 0.36
CA ASP A 32 -10.07 15.20 0.89
C ASP A 32 -9.38 13.83 1.07
N VAL A 33 -9.32 13.05 -0.01
CA VAL A 33 -8.69 11.74 -0.03
C VAL A 33 -7.22 11.98 -0.37
N PRO A 34 -6.27 11.63 0.52
CA PRO A 34 -4.85 11.77 0.23
C PRO A 34 -4.50 10.99 -1.03
N ASN A 35 -3.63 11.55 -1.88
CA ASN A 35 -3.21 10.92 -3.13
C ASN A 35 -2.46 9.60 -2.86
N ARG A 36 -2.98 8.49 -3.39
CA ARG A 36 -2.47 7.12 -3.17
C ARG A 36 -1.96 6.44 -4.44
N PHE A 37 -2.09 7.07 -5.61
CA PHE A 37 -1.84 6.42 -6.89
C PHE A 37 -0.58 6.91 -7.57
N THR A 38 -0.29 8.20 -7.44
CA THR A 38 0.87 8.84 -8.06
C THR A 38 1.69 9.56 -7.01
N PHE A 39 3.01 9.59 -7.18
CA PHE A 39 3.92 10.17 -6.22
C PHE A 39 4.94 11.05 -6.94
N THR A 40 5.50 12.00 -6.20
CA THR A 40 6.61 12.83 -6.67
C THR A 40 7.89 12.33 -6.05
N CYS A 41 8.94 12.14 -6.85
CA CYS A 41 10.25 11.72 -6.36
C CYS A 41 10.82 12.78 -5.40
N PRO A 42 11.18 12.42 -4.16
CA PRO A 42 11.64 13.41 -3.18
C PRO A 42 13.06 13.93 -3.43
N TYR A 43 13.82 13.31 -4.36
CA TYR A 43 15.16 13.77 -4.74
C TYR A 43 15.15 14.73 -5.92
N CYS A 44 14.46 14.37 -7.01
CA CYS A 44 14.53 15.10 -8.29
C CYS A 44 13.20 15.76 -8.70
N GLN A 45 12.15 15.61 -7.88
CA GLN A 45 10.82 16.14 -8.14
C GLN A 45 10.15 15.60 -9.40
N GLU A 46 10.57 14.45 -9.93
CA GLU A 46 9.84 13.78 -11.01
C GLU A 46 8.42 13.39 -10.53
N HIS A 47 7.41 13.90 -11.22
CA HIS A 47 6.01 13.75 -10.86
C HIS A 47 5.36 12.52 -11.51
N ASN A 48 4.15 12.19 -11.06
CA ASN A 48 3.28 11.17 -11.67
C ASN A 48 3.86 9.75 -11.68
N LEU A 49 4.76 9.43 -10.74
CA LEU A 49 5.31 8.09 -10.60
C LEU A 49 4.29 7.20 -9.88
N SER A 50 3.95 6.05 -10.47
CA SER A 50 3.22 5.01 -9.73
C SER A 50 4.06 4.52 -8.55
N GLN A 51 3.46 3.80 -7.60
CA GLN A 51 4.22 3.25 -6.47
C GLN A 51 5.42 2.41 -6.93
N GLU A 52 5.22 1.50 -7.89
CA GLU A 52 6.29 0.68 -8.47
C GLU A 52 7.29 1.53 -9.27
N GLY A 53 6.80 2.52 -10.03
CA GLY A 53 7.63 3.44 -10.79
C GLY A 53 8.54 4.27 -9.88
N LEU A 54 8.07 4.71 -8.72
CA LEU A 54 8.87 5.44 -7.75
C LEU A 54 9.98 4.57 -7.15
N VAL A 55 9.67 3.31 -6.80
CA VAL A 55 10.66 2.35 -6.28
C VAL A 55 11.77 2.13 -7.32
N ASP A 56 11.41 1.83 -8.57
CA ASP A 56 12.39 1.61 -9.64
C ASP A 56 13.19 2.87 -9.95
N HIS A 57 12.53 4.02 -10.08
CA HIS A 57 13.15 5.32 -10.31
C HIS A 57 14.22 5.62 -9.25
N CYS A 58 13.85 5.58 -7.96
CA CYS A 58 14.79 5.89 -6.87
C CYS A 58 15.93 4.88 -6.83
N LYS A 59 15.64 3.60 -7.09
CA LYS A 59 16.64 2.54 -7.18
C LYS A 59 17.56 2.69 -8.40
N ARG A 60 17.17 3.34 -9.49
CA ARG A 60 18.05 3.47 -10.67
C ARG A 60 18.85 4.76 -10.65
N LEU A 61 18.26 5.84 -10.16
CA LEU A 61 18.82 7.19 -10.28
C LEU A 61 19.42 7.73 -8.97
N HIS A 62 19.03 7.18 -7.81
CA HIS A 62 19.38 7.75 -6.51
C HIS A 62 19.95 6.72 -5.51
N MET A 63 20.46 5.56 -5.95
CA MET A 63 20.97 4.51 -5.03
C MET A 63 22.05 4.99 -4.07
N MET A 64 22.88 5.94 -4.51
CA MET A 64 24.04 6.43 -3.79
C MET A 64 23.79 7.81 -3.17
N ASP A 65 22.54 8.29 -3.17
CA ASP A 65 22.19 9.59 -2.59
C ASP A 65 21.86 9.42 -1.09
N PRO A 66 22.70 9.93 -0.17
CA PRO A 66 22.49 9.79 1.27
C PRO A 66 21.49 10.82 1.83
N THR A 67 20.90 11.67 0.99
CA THR A 67 20.06 12.77 1.47
C THR A 67 18.82 12.25 2.19
N PRO A 68 18.57 12.68 3.45
CA PRO A 68 17.40 12.26 4.19
C PRO A 68 16.13 12.93 3.66
N VAL A 69 15.24 12.11 3.13
CA VAL A 69 13.98 12.55 2.51
C VAL A 69 12.77 11.94 3.21
N VAL A 70 11.64 12.63 3.10
CA VAL A 70 10.34 12.09 3.52
C VAL A 70 9.86 11.11 2.45
N CYS A 71 9.36 9.94 2.86
CA CYS A 71 8.76 9.00 1.93
C CYS A 71 7.37 9.51 1.50
N PRO A 72 7.14 9.83 0.21
CA PRO A 72 5.86 10.35 -0.23
C PRO A 72 4.73 9.32 -0.10
N ILE A 73 5.06 8.02 -0.17
CA ILE A 73 4.07 6.95 0.01
C ILE A 73 3.62 6.90 1.47
N CYS A 74 4.56 6.92 2.43
CA CYS A 74 4.21 6.94 3.85
C CYS A 74 3.44 8.21 4.23
N ALA A 75 3.83 9.37 3.71
CA ALA A 75 3.15 10.63 3.99
C ALA A 75 1.68 10.64 3.52
N SER A 76 1.34 9.83 2.50
CA SER A 76 -0.03 9.65 2.03
C SER A 76 -0.86 8.64 2.86
N MET A 77 -0.27 7.96 3.85
CA MET A 77 -0.96 6.99 4.68
C MET A 77 -1.56 7.68 5.93
N PRO A 78 -2.77 7.30 6.37
CA PRO A 78 -3.39 7.94 7.53
C PRO A 78 -2.65 7.65 8.84
N TRP A 79 -1.82 6.59 8.88
CA TRP A 79 -0.93 6.25 9.99
C TRP A 79 0.53 6.66 9.76
N GLY A 80 0.82 7.39 8.68
CA GLY A 80 2.16 7.87 8.37
C GLY A 80 2.47 9.22 9.01
N ASP A 81 3.76 9.53 9.18
CA ASP A 81 4.23 10.83 9.63
C ASP A 81 4.79 11.64 8.43
N PRO A 82 4.13 12.73 8.00
CA PRO A 82 4.60 13.58 6.90
C PRO A 82 5.91 14.33 7.18
N ALA A 83 6.33 14.46 8.45
CA ALA A 83 7.58 15.11 8.84
C ALA A 83 8.75 14.10 8.95
N TYR A 84 8.46 12.80 8.97
CA TYR A 84 9.47 11.79 9.17
C TYR A 84 10.41 11.66 7.96
N ARG A 85 11.68 12.01 8.18
CA ARG A 85 12.75 11.86 7.20
C ARG A 85 13.49 10.55 7.41
N SER A 86 13.52 9.72 6.39
CA SER A 86 14.23 8.45 6.43
C SER A 86 15.72 8.66 6.25
N ALA A 87 16.54 8.19 7.19
CA ALA A 87 18.00 8.24 7.10
C ALA A 87 18.58 7.39 5.95
N ASN A 88 17.88 6.32 5.56
CA ASN A 88 18.20 5.51 4.39
C ASN A 88 16.91 5.23 3.60
N PHE A 89 16.51 6.21 2.79
CA PHE A 89 15.27 6.14 2.05
C PHE A 89 15.27 5.04 0.98
N ILE A 90 16.41 4.78 0.33
CA ILE A 90 16.52 3.72 -0.68
C ILE A 90 16.25 2.34 -0.08
N GLU A 91 16.81 2.04 1.09
CA GLU A 91 16.49 0.78 1.77
C GLU A 91 15.01 0.74 2.20
N HIS A 92 14.50 1.84 2.77
CA HIS A 92 13.12 1.95 3.22
C HIS A 92 12.12 1.65 2.09
N ILE A 93 12.23 2.34 0.95
CA ILE A 93 11.25 2.23 -0.14
C ILE A 93 11.30 0.84 -0.78
N ASN A 94 12.49 0.24 -0.91
CA ASN A 94 12.65 -1.12 -1.42
C ASN A 94 12.09 -2.21 -0.50
N ARG A 95 12.14 -2.03 0.82
CA ARG A 95 11.64 -3.02 1.78
C ARG A 95 10.15 -2.87 2.07
N ARG A 96 9.66 -1.64 2.25
CA ARG A 96 8.29 -1.34 2.71
C ARG A 96 7.28 -1.16 1.58
N HIS A 97 7.74 -0.77 0.39
CA HIS A 97 6.86 -0.41 -0.72
C HIS A 97 7.07 -1.26 -1.98
N ARG A 98 7.63 -2.47 -1.81
CA ARG A 98 7.70 -3.49 -2.87
C ARG A 98 6.32 -4.00 -3.33
N PHE A 99 5.26 -3.75 -2.55
CA PHE A 99 3.89 -4.13 -2.86
C PHE A 99 2.96 -2.94 -2.64
N SER A 100 1.93 -2.81 -3.48
CA SER A 100 0.93 -1.74 -3.35
C SER A 100 -0.02 -2.02 -2.19
N TYR A 101 -0.13 -1.08 -1.24
CA TYR A 101 -1.10 -1.21 -0.15
C TYR A 101 -2.55 -1.10 -0.65
N ASP A 102 -2.79 -0.37 -1.75
CA ASP A 102 -4.12 -0.23 -2.37
C ASP A 102 -4.75 -1.58 -2.74
N THR A 103 -3.94 -2.57 -3.09
CA THR A 103 -4.43 -3.91 -3.44
C THR A 103 -4.84 -4.75 -2.23
N PHE A 104 -4.33 -4.42 -1.03
CA PHE A 104 -4.45 -5.30 0.14
C PHE A 104 -5.10 -4.64 1.36
N VAL A 105 -5.27 -3.31 1.35
CA VAL A 105 -5.86 -2.55 2.45
C VAL A 105 -7.14 -1.90 1.97
N ASP A 106 -8.24 -2.25 2.63
CA ASP A 106 -9.49 -1.50 2.52
C ASP A 106 -9.42 -0.30 3.47
N TYR A 107 -9.11 0.87 2.91
CA TYR A 107 -9.06 2.12 3.67
C TYR A 107 -10.43 2.64 4.09
N SER A 108 -11.51 2.03 3.61
CA SER A 108 -12.90 2.38 3.94
C SER A 108 -13.52 1.41 4.93
N ALA A 109 -12.80 0.36 5.32
CA ALA A 109 -13.27 -0.58 6.33
C ALA A 109 -13.38 0.12 7.68
N ASP A 110 -14.60 0.16 8.20
CA ASP A 110 -14.90 0.65 9.54
C ASP A 110 -14.39 -0.36 10.57
N GLU A 111 -13.43 0.06 11.40
CA GLU A 111 -12.76 -0.81 12.37
C GLU A 111 -13.76 -1.39 13.38
N GLU A 112 -14.73 -0.58 13.84
CA GLU A 112 -15.77 -1.03 14.77
C GLU A 112 -16.66 -2.10 14.15
N ALA A 113 -17.08 -1.94 12.89
CA ALA A 113 -17.86 -2.95 12.19
C ALA A 113 -17.09 -4.27 12.02
N MET A 114 -15.80 -4.21 11.69
CA MET A 114 -14.96 -5.41 11.55
C MET A 114 -14.76 -6.14 12.87
N ILE A 115 -14.50 -5.40 13.95
CA ILE A 115 -14.34 -5.97 15.30
C ILE A 115 -15.66 -6.60 15.75
N ASN A 116 -16.79 -5.91 15.56
CA ASN A 116 -18.09 -6.41 15.96
C ASN A 116 -18.47 -7.69 15.19
N GLU A 117 -18.18 -7.76 13.88
CA GLU A 117 -18.38 -8.98 13.09
C GLU A 117 -17.53 -10.15 13.63
N ALA A 118 -16.26 -9.89 13.97
CA ALA A 118 -15.38 -10.90 14.54
C ALA A 118 -15.91 -11.43 15.89
N LEU A 119 -16.36 -10.53 16.77
CA LEU A 119 -16.97 -10.89 18.06
C LEU A 119 -18.23 -11.74 17.87
N VAL A 120 -19.14 -11.36 16.97
CA VAL A 120 -20.36 -12.12 16.67
C VAL A 120 -20.02 -13.53 16.18
N ARG A 121 -19.04 -13.66 15.28
CA ARG A 121 -18.59 -14.97 14.78
C ARG A 121 -17.99 -15.83 15.88
N SER A 122 -17.21 -15.25 16.79
CA SER A 122 -16.64 -15.97 17.94
C SER A 122 -17.70 -16.48 18.91
N VAL A 123 -18.82 -15.77 19.05
CA VAL A 123 -19.94 -16.18 19.92
C VAL A 123 -20.83 -17.22 19.26
N SER A 124 -20.91 -17.23 17.92
CA SER A 124 -21.80 -18.09 17.15
C SER A 124 -21.21 -19.48 16.83
N ASP A 125 -19.91 -19.71 17.08
CA ASP A 125 -19.22 -20.99 16.88
C ASP A 125 -19.23 -21.90 18.13
N ASN A 126 -20.07 -21.58 19.13
CA ASN A 126 -20.30 -22.38 20.35
C ASN A 126 -21.76 -22.85 20.44
#